data_AF-A0A2T1K5U2-F1
#
_entry.id   AF-A0A2T1K5U2-F1
#
_cell.length_a   1.000
_cell.length_b   1.000
_cell.length_c   1.000
_cell.angle_alpha   90.00
_cell.angle_beta   90.00
_cell.angle_gamma   90.00
#
_symmetry.space_group_name_H-M   'P 1'
#
loop_
_entity.id
_entity.type
_entity.pdbx_description
1 polymer ?
#
loop_
_entity_poly.entity_id
_entity_poly.type
_entity_poly.pdbx_seq_one_letter_code
_entity_poly.pdbx_strand_id
1 'polypeptide(L)' 'MAEETTRLTLQQIRKLKSLSDAKKFNETTEEEIDKQIAEDPDLYQLTEADLAQFELARSKE' A
#
# COMPACT_ATOMS: atom_id res chain seq x y z
N MET A 1 5.47 -28.25 29.34
CA MET A 1 6.38 -27.97 28.20
C MET A 1 6.99 -26.62 28.48
N ALA A 2 8.31 -26.51 28.59
CA ALA A 2 8.96 -25.23 28.86
C ALA A 2 9.05 -24.45 27.55
N GLU A 3 8.40 -23.29 27.48
CA GLU A 3 8.49 -22.41 26.31
C GLU A 3 9.88 -21.77 26.29
N GLU A 4 10.79 -22.36 25.50
CA GLU A 4 12.10 -21.77 25.24
C GLU A 4 11.91 -20.43 24.53
N THR A 5 12.07 -19.33 25.28
CA THR A 5 11.94 -17.97 24.74
C THR A 5 13.19 -17.63 23.93
N THR A 6 13.12 -17.78 22.61
CA THR A 6 14.23 -17.46 21.70
C THR A 6 14.43 -15.95 21.59
N ARG A 7 15.59 -15.44 22.02
CA ARG A 7 15.96 -14.03 21.84
C ARG A 7 16.61 -13.82 20.48
N LEU A 8 16.05 -12.92 19.68
CA LEU A 8 16.57 -12.55 18.37
C LEU A 8 17.45 -11.30 18.47
N THR A 9 18.46 -11.22 17.62
CA THR A 9 19.30 -10.01 17.50
C THR A 9 18.59 -8.93 16.68
N LEU A 10 18.99 -7.66 16.85
CA LEU A 10 18.43 -6.55 16.07
C LEU A 10 18.53 -6.75 14.55
N GLN A 11 19.62 -7.38 14.07
CA GLN A 11 19.78 -7.68 12.65
C GLN A 11 18.79 -8.73 12.15
N GLN A 12 18.52 -9.77 12.95
CA GLN A 12 17.52 -10.80 12.63
C GLN A 12 16.11 -10.20 12.57
N ILE A 13 15.78 -9.32 13.53
CA ILE A 13 14.49 -8.61 13.55
C ILE A 13 14.33 -7.75 12.30
N ARG A 14 15.35 -6.97 11.91
CA ARG A 14 15.32 -6.15 10.69
C ARG A 14 15.13 -7.00 9.43
N LYS A 15 15.80 -8.15 9.34
CA LYS A 15 15.65 -9.08 8.20
C LYS A 15 14.23 -9.64 8.13
N LEU A 16 13.66 -10.06 9.25
CA LEU A 16 12.27 -10.55 9.31
C LEU A 16 11.27 -9.48 8.92
N LYS A 17 11.48 -8.23 9.37
CA LYS A 17 10.66 -7.08 8.97
C LYS A 17 10.75 -6.84 7.46
N SER A 18 11.96 -6.78 6.90
CA SER A 18 12.17 -6.60 5.46
C SER A 18 11.52 -7.71 4.62
N LEU A 19 11.59 -8.97 5.06
CA LEU A 19 10.91 -10.09 4.40
C LEU A 19 9.39 -9.95 4.48
N SER A 20 8.87 -9.54 5.64
CA SER A 20 7.44 -9.29 5.82
C SER A 20 6.95 -8.14 4.95
N ASP A 21 7.73 -7.07 4.84
CA ASP A 21 7.41 -5.90 4.03
C ASP A 21 7.43 -6.25 2.53
N ALA A 22 8.41 -7.04 2.08
CA ALA A 22 8.45 -7.54 0.70
C ALA A 22 7.28 -8.46 0.38
N LYS A 23 6.87 -9.30 1.35
CA LYS A 23 5.71 -10.18 1.21
C LYS A 23 4.42 -9.36 1.06
N LYS A 24 4.23 -8.37 1.92
CA LYS A 24 3.10 -7.42 1.85
C LYS A 24 3.07 -6.72 0.50
N PHE A 25 4.19 -6.17 0.04
CA PHE A 25 4.24 -5.47 -1.24
C PHE A 25 3.88 -6.38 -2.43
N ASN A 26 4.33 -7.64 -2.41
CA ASN A 26 4.01 -8.60 -3.47
C ASN A 26 2.57 -9.17 -3.37
N GLU A 27 1.97 -9.16 -2.18
CA GLU A 27 0.60 -9.64 -1.95
C GLU A 27 -0.45 -8.55 -2.13
N THR A 28 -0.06 -7.27 -2.06
CA THR A 28 -0.95 -6.15 -2.35
C THR A 28 -1.21 -6.07 -3.86
N THR A 29 -2.35 -6.60 -4.29
CA THR A 29 -2.86 -6.47 -5.66
C THR A 29 -3.50 -5.10 -5.88
N GLU A 30 -3.62 -4.67 -7.14
CA GLU A 30 -4.27 -3.40 -7.50
C GLU A 30 -5.71 -3.33 -6.95
N GLU A 31 -6.45 -4.44 -6.95
CA GLU A 31 -7.80 -4.52 -6.36
C GLU A 31 -7.82 -4.23 -4.84
N GLU A 32 -6.79 -4.62 -4.10
CA GLU A 32 -6.70 -4.34 -2.66
C GLU A 32 -6.34 -2.87 -2.40
N ILE A 33 -5.56 -2.27 -3.31
CA ILE A 33 -5.24 -0.83 -3.29
C ILE A 33 -6.51 -0.03 -3.56
N ASP A 34 -7.29 -0.39 -4.57
CA ASP A 34 -8.55 0.27 -4.90
C ASP A 34 -9.55 0.18 -3.75
N LYS A 35 -9.63 -0.96 -3.05
CA LYS A 35 -10.46 -1.07 -1.84
C LYS A 35 -9.98 -0.16 -0.72
N GLN A 36 -8.67 -0.14 -0.44
CA GLN A 36 -8.11 0.74 0.58
C GLN A 36 -8.35 2.22 0.27
N ILE A 37 -8.28 2.60 -1.02
CA ILE A 37 -8.61 3.95 -1.50
C ILE A 37 -10.12 4.22 -1.36
N ALA A 38 -10.96 3.25 -1.70
CA ALA A 38 -12.42 3.40 -1.63
C ALA A 38 -12.93 3.52 -0.19
N GLU A 39 -12.27 2.85 0.76
CA GLU A 39 -12.62 2.83 2.18
C GLU A 39 -12.02 4.00 2.97
N ASP A 40 -11.09 4.76 2.40
CA ASP A 40 -10.50 5.93 3.04
C ASP A 40 -11.43 7.15 2.91
N PRO A 41 -12.00 7.65 4.04
CA PRO A 41 -12.97 8.75 4.01
C PRO A 41 -12.32 10.13 3.80
N ASP A 42 -10.99 10.24 3.94
CA ASP A 42 -10.23 11.47 3.71
C ASP A 42 -9.73 11.59 2.26
N LEU A 43 -9.77 10.50 1.49
CA LEU A 43 -9.36 10.50 0.10
C LEU A 43 -10.45 11.07 -0.82
N TYR A 44 -10.13 12.18 -1.51
CA TYR A 44 -11.03 12.74 -2.52
C TYR A 44 -11.10 11.82 -3.74
N GLN A 45 -12.21 11.09 -3.86
CA GLN A 45 -12.50 10.28 -5.04
C GLN A 45 -13.03 11.20 -6.15
N LEU A 46 -12.20 11.41 -7.18
CA LEU A 46 -12.61 12.18 -8.36
C LEU A 46 -13.80 11.48 -9.02
N THR A 47 -14.93 12.17 -9.10
CA THR A 47 -16.09 11.66 -9.83
C THR A 47 -15.86 11.76 -11.33
N GLU A 48 -16.63 11.01 -12.13
CA GLU A 48 -16.61 11.14 -13.59
C GLU A 48 -16.89 12.60 -14.04
N ALA A 49 -17.69 13.33 -13.27
CA ALA A 49 -17.96 14.75 -13.52
C ALA A 49 -16.74 15.64 -13.24
N ASP A 50 -15.93 15.33 -12.23
CA ASP A 50 -14.67 16.03 -11.95
C ASP A 50 -13.60 15.71 -12.99
N LEU A 51 -13.53 14.46 -13.45
CA LEU A 51 -12.63 14.03 -14.52
C LEU A 51 -12.98 14.72 -15.85
N ALA A 52 -14.26 14.91 -16.15
CA ALA A 52 -14.70 15.61 -17.35
C ALA A 52 -14.30 17.10 -17.39
N GLN A 53 -14.07 17.71 -16.22
CA GLN A 53 -13.57 19.09 -16.11
C GLN A 53 -12.04 19.17 -16.24
N PHE A 54 -11.34 18.05 -16.21
CA PHE A 54 -9.90 18.00 -16.40
C PHE A 54 -9.58 18.11 -17.90
N GLU A 55 -9.40 19.34 -18.38
CA GLU A 55 -8.87 19.55 -19.72
C GLU A 55 -7.43 19.04 -19.78
N LEU A 56 -7.18 18.00 -20.60
CA LEU A 56 -5.84 17.47 -20.85
C LEU A 56 -4.97 18.59 -21.43
N ALA A 57 -4.11 19.18 -20.60
CA ALA A 57 -3.19 20.25 -20.98
C ALA A 57 -2.04 19.78 -21.88
N ARG A 58 -2.33 18.94 -22.88
CA ARG A 58 -1.33 18.30 -23.76
C ARG A 58 -1.67 18.42 -25.25
N SER A 59 -2.21 19.56 -25.66
CA SER A 59 -2.37 19.93 -27.08
C SER A 59 -1.86 21.35 -27.37
N LYS A 60 -0.72 21.71 -26.77
CA LYS A 60 0.11 22.86 -27.20
C LYS A 60 1.58 22.46 -27.19
N GLU A 61 1.96 21.67 -28.20
CA GLU A 61 3.28 21.71 -28.83
C GLU A 61 3.09 21.77 -30.34
#